data_AF-A0A849EMP0-F1
#
_entry.id   AF-A0A849EMP0-F1
#
_cell.length_a   1.000
_cell.length_b   1.000
_cell.length_c   1.000
_cell.angle_alpha   90.00
_cell.angle_beta   90.00
_cell.angle_gamma   90.00
#
_symmetry.space_group_name_H-M   'P 1'
#
loop_
_entity.id
_entity.type
_entity.pdbx_description
1 polymer ?
#
loop_
_entity_poly.entity_id
_entity_poly.type
_entity_poly.pdbx_seq_one_letter_code
_entity_poly.pdbx_strand_id
1 'polypeptide(L)'
;MAGFAHLVLSPVQIAAGVLEGISALPYYMSTSIHDINKGLIDAQASITLDDTYDSAYGHRQSEVNEEGETGEVFRRMKHASQTFQVVLKKYGVSDYDRYILTSIDTANDAGYTLFAVAYRPVDSIRVVDKYDASKIREFKKGDRLFYEPFQKDAAGRPLDRIVDWAGMPRETIKTQKGQSMLLTLAANAVIENRSGDEYWEAEKQWIAREFRNIVETKMAQVGKKLKI
;
A
#
# COMPACT_ATOMS: atom_id res chain seq x y z
N MET A 1 10.66 -17.30 13.86
CA MET A 1 9.21 -17.45 13.58
C MET A 1 8.47 -16.78 14.71
N ALA A 2 8.30 -15.45 14.65
CA ALA A 2 7.39 -14.77 15.56
C ALA A 2 5.98 -15.13 15.08
N GLY A 3 5.26 -15.93 15.87
CA GLY A 3 3.87 -16.24 15.59
C GLY A 3 3.08 -14.94 15.58
N PHE A 4 2.55 -14.57 14.41
CA PHE A 4 1.61 -13.49 14.29
C PHE A 4 0.44 -13.84 15.19
N ALA A 5 0.23 -13.07 16.27
CA ALA A 5 -0.94 -13.27 17.10
C ALA A 5 -2.16 -13.14 16.20
N HIS A 6 -2.93 -14.23 16.08
CA HIS A 6 -4.23 -14.29 15.41
C HIS A 6 -5.25 -13.49 16.22
N LEU A 7 -5.03 -12.18 16.33
CA LEU A 7 -5.90 -11.29 17.07
C LEU A 7 -6.93 -10.71 16.10
N VAL A 8 -8.20 -11.01 16.35
CA VAL A 8 -9.31 -10.32 15.69
C VAL A 8 -9.37 -8.91 16.27
N LEU A 9 -9.33 -7.90 15.40
CA LEU A 9 -9.35 -6.51 15.82
C LEU A 9 -10.75 -6.10 16.28
N SER A 10 -10.83 -5.38 17.39
CA SER A 10 -12.04 -4.67 17.80
C SER A 10 -12.29 -3.42 16.92
N PRO A 11 -13.50 -2.85 16.89
CA PRO A 11 -13.80 -1.64 16.12
C PRO A 11 -12.86 -0.46 16.42
N VAL A 12 -12.48 -0.27 17.69
CA VAL A 12 -11.53 0.78 18.08
C VAL A 12 -10.14 0.55 17.49
N GLN A 13 -9.71 -0.71 17.41
CA GLN A 13 -8.42 -1.08 16.83
C GLN A 13 -8.46 -0.95 15.30
N ILE A 14 -9.58 -1.26 14.66
CA ILE A 14 -9.79 -0.99 13.23
C ILE A 14 -9.68 0.52 12.96
N ALA A 15 -10.34 1.36 13.75
CA ALA A 15 -10.25 2.82 13.62
C ALA A 15 -8.80 3.32 13.79
N ALA A 16 -8.10 2.83 14.82
CA ALA A 16 -6.70 3.17 15.04
C ALA A 16 -5.81 2.71 13.86
N GLY A 17 -6.10 1.55 13.27
CA GLY A 17 -5.37 1.04 12.10
C GLY A 17 -5.57 1.89 10.85
N VAL A 18 -6.74 2.48 10.65
CA VAL A 18 -6.95 3.45 9.56
C VAL A 18 -5.95 4.59 9.69
N LEU A 19 -5.77 5.17 10.89
CA LEU A 19 -4.82 6.25 11.16
C LEU A 19 -3.36 5.88 10.87
N GLU A 20 -3.03 4.58 10.91
CA GLU A 20 -1.70 4.06 10.59
C GLU A 20 -1.52 3.69 9.12
N GLY A 21 -2.60 3.70 8.33
CA GLY A 21 -2.56 3.54 6.88
C GLY A 21 -2.13 2.14 6.48
N ILE A 22 -1.40 2.01 5.38
CA ILE A 22 -1.02 0.70 4.83
C ILE A 22 -0.13 -0.11 5.78
N SER A 23 0.49 0.54 6.78
CA SER A 23 1.32 -0.14 7.78
C SER A 23 0.53 -0.99 8.79
N ALA A 24 -0.78 -0.74 8.94
CA ALA A 24 -1.66 -1.56 9.77
C ALA A 24 -2.16 -2.84 9.09
N LEU A 25 -1.98 -2.97 7.77
CA LEU A 25 -2.52 -4.06 6.96
C LEU A 25 -2.27 -5.47 7.54
N PRO A 26 -1.04 -5.82 8.02
CA PRO A 26 -0.79 -7.14 8.59
C PRO A 26 -1.72 -7.54 9.74
N TYR A 27 -2.18 -6.57 10.53
CA TYR A 27 -3.04 -6.80 11.70
C TYR A 27 -4.50 -7.06 11.33
N TYR A 28 -4.95 -6.65 10.14
CA TYR A 28 -6.30 -6.92 9.67
C TYR A 28 -6.50 -8.36 9.19
N MET A 29 -5.41 -9.10 8.90
CA MET A 29 -5.53 -10.37 8.17
C MET A 29 -6.33 -11.45 8.91
N SER A 30 -6.36 -11.43 10.23
CA SER A 30 -7.13 -12.38 11.05
C SER A 30 -8.58 -11.95 11.29
N THR A 31 -8.98 -10.74 10.87
CA THR A 31 -10.32 -10.20 11.06
C THR A 31 -11.15 -10.40 9.79
N SER A 32 -12.42 -10.81 9.89
CA SER A 32 -13.27 -11.01 8.71
C SER A 32 -13.43 -9.72 7.91
N ILE A 33 -13.63 -9.79 6.59
CA ILE A 33 -13.85 -8.57 5.81
C ILE A 33 -15.05 -7.76 6.36
N HIS A 34 -16.11 -8.44 6.81
CA HIS A 34 -17.34 -7.79 7.28
C HIS A 34 -17.11 -6.99 8.55
N ASP A 35 -16.38 -7.56 9.51
CA ASP A 35 -16.02 -6.87 10.75
C ASP A 35 -15.08 -5.69 10.48
N ILE A 36 -14.13 -5.87 9.54
CA ILE A 36 -13.27 -4.77 9.10
C ILE A 36 -14.12 -3.64 8.53
N ASN A 37 -15.02 -3.95 7.60
CA ASN A 37 -15.85 -2.94 6.94
C ASN A 37 -16.74 -2.21 7.95
N LYS A 38 -17.35 -2.94 8.89
CA LYS A 38 -18.10 -2.34 9.99
C LYS A 38 -17.23 -1.39 10.81
N GLY A 39 -16.01 -1.81 11.18
CA GLY A 39 -15.09 -0.93 11.89
C GLY A 39 -14.66 0.31 11.08
N LEU A 40 -14.52 0.20 9.75
CA LEU A 40 -14.25 1.34 8.87
C LEU A 40 -15.42 2.33 8.84
N ILE A 41 -16.66 1.82 8.78
CA ILE A 41 -17.89 2.64 8.86
C ILE A 41 -17.98 3.34 10.23
N ASP A 42 -17.77 2.60 11.32
CA ASP A 42 -17.80 3.13 12.68
C ASP A 42 -16.71 4.20 12.89
N ALA A 43 -15.55 4.03 12.23
CA ALA A 43 -14.45 4.99 12.21
C ALA A 43 -14.68 6.20 11.29
N GLN A 44 -15.80 6.25 10.55
CA GLN A 44 -16.09 7.27 9.55
C GLN A 44 -14.99 7.40 8.48
N ALA A 45 -14.40 6.27 8.07
CA ALA A 45 -13.43 6.27 6.99
C ALA A 45 -14.05 6.84 5.70
N SER A 46 -13.27 7.60 4.94
CA SER A 46 -13.75 8.22 3.70
C SER A 46 -14.05 7.17 2.61
N ILE A 47 -13.28 6.09 2.62
CA ILE A 47 -13.48 4.92 1.77
C ILE A 47 -13.51 3.68 2.66
N THR A 48 -14.59 2.93 2.58
CA THR A 48 -14.74 1.65 3.28
C THR A 48 -14.21 0.49 2.45
N LEU A 49 -14.28 -0.72 3.00
CA LEU A 49 -13.91 -1.92 2.25
C LEU A 49 -14.98 -2.23 1.20
N ASP A 50 -16.27 -2.11 1.53
CA ASP A 50 -17.39 -2.30 0.57
C ASP A 50 -17.26 -1.36 -0.63
N ASP A 51 -16.93 -0.09 -0.37
CA ASP A 51 -16.65 0.92 -1.39
C ASP A 51 -15.53 0.48 -2.34
N THR A 52 -14.45 -0.09 -1.79
CA THR A 52 -13.34 -0.61 -2.57
C THR A 52 -13.76 -1.80 -3.41
N TYR A 53 -14.55 -2.74 -2.86
CA TYR A 53 -15.06 -3.89 -3.61
C TYR A 53 -15.97 -3.48 -4.77
N ASP A 54 -16.90 -2.56 -4.52
CA ASP A 54 -17.86 -2.06 -5.51
C ASP A 54 -17.13 -1.30 -6.63
N SER A 55 -16.03 -0.63 -6.31
CA SER A 55 -15.24 0.15 -7.27
C SER A 55 -14.23 -0.68 -8.06
N ALA A 56 -13.50 -1.56 -7.38
CA ALA A 56 -12.40 -2.33 -7.94
C ALA A 56 -12.88 -3.58 -8.67
N TYR A 57 -13.93 -4.23 -8.15
CA TYR A 57 -14.36 -5.56 -8.59
C TYR A 57 -15.82 -5.59 -9.05
N GLY A 58 -16.59 -4.50 -8.85
CA GLY A 58 -18.00 -4.45 -9.24
C GLY A 58 -18.92 -5.33 -8.39
N HIS A 59 -18.48 -5.68 -7.18
CA HIS A 59 -19.22 -6.53 -6.23
C HIS A 59 -19.43 -5.79 -4.92
N ARG A 60 -20.56 -6.05 -4.26
CA ARG A 60 -20.74 -5.66 -2.86
C ARG A 60 -20.08 -6.67 -1.95
N GLN A 61 -19.65 -6.23 -0.78
CA GLN A 61 -19.10 -7.11 0.22
C GLN A 61 -20.10 -8.18 0.66
N SER A 62 -21.40 -7.85 0.70
CA SER A 62 -22.46 -8.81 1.02
C SER A 62 -22.60 -9.95 0.00
N GLU A 63 -21.98 -9.83 -1.18
CA GLU A 63 -22.05 -10.81 -2.28
C GLU A 63 -20.85 -11.76 -2.29
N VAL A 64 -19.86 -11.54 -1.43
CA VAL A 64 -18.64 -12.34 -1.34
C VAL A 64 -18.54 -13.07 0.00
N ASN A 65 -17.67 -14.09 0.07
CA ASN A 65 -17.42 -14.83 1.31
C ASN A 65 -16.62 -14.00 2.33
N GLU A 66 -16.41 -14.54 3.54
CA GLU A 66 -15.68 -13.84 4.61
C GLU A 66 -14.22 -13.49 4.29
N GLU A 67 -13.64 -14.15 3.28
CA GLU A 67 -12.30 -13.86 2.75
C GLU A 67 -12.33 -12.90 1.55
N GLY A 68 -13.50 -12.52 1.07
CA GLY A 68 -13.69 -11.52 0.03
C GLY A 68 -13.19 -11.95 -1.35
N GLU A 69 -13.25 -13.24 -1.65
CA GLU A 69 -12.77 -13.75 -2.92
C GLU A 69 -13.81 -13.52 -4.03
N THR A 70 -13.46 -12.70 -5.04
CA THR A 70 -14.14 -12.60 -6.34
C THR A 70 -13.35 -13.29 -7.45
N GLY A 71 -12.13 -13.76 -7.16
CA GLY A 71 -11.20 -14.35 -8.12
C GLY A 71 -10.23 -13.35 -8.76
N GLU A 72 -10.24 -12.10 -8.31
CA GLU A 72 -9.39 -11.04 -8.86
C GLU A 72 -8.23 -10.69 -7.91
N VAL A 73 -7.04 -11.19 -8.25
CA VAL A 73 -5.78 -10.81 -7.59
C VAL A 73 -4.82 -10.16 -8.58
N PHE A 74 -4.26 -9.01 -8.23
CA PHE A 74 -3.20 -8.39 -9.01
C PHE A 74 -1.84 -9.02 -8.70
N ARG A 75 -1.05 -9.26 -9.76
CA ARG A 75 0.31 -9.82 -9.67
C ARG A 75 1.41 -8.82 -10.03
N ARG A 76 1.02 -7.64 -10.49
CA ARG A 76 1.93 -6.58 -10.97
C ARG A 76 1.43 -5.24 -10.47
N MET A 77 2.35 -4.37 -10.08
CA MET A 77 2.01 -3.03 -9.58
C MET A 77 1.34 -2.13 -10.61
N LYS A 78 1.54 -2.40 -11.90
CA LYS A 78 0.74 -1.79 -12.96
C LYS A 78 -0.76 -2.03 -12.77
N HIS A 79 -1.15 -3.29 -12.59
CA HIS A 79 -2.57 -3.63 -12.42
C HIS A 79 -3.09 -3.06 -11.11
N ALA A 80 -2.38 -3.25 -10.00
CA ALA A 80 -2.75 -2.68 -8.71
C ALA A 80 -2.93 -1.15 -8.75
N SER A 81 -2.03 -0.44 -9.44
CA SER A 81 -2.13 1.02 -9.62
C SER A 81 -3.34 1.39 -10.45
N GLN A 82 -3.63 0.66 -11.53
CA GLN A 82 -4.83 0.92 -12.33
C GLN A 82 -6.10 0.70 -11.51
N THR A 83 -6.19 -0.38 -10.75
CA THR A 83 -7.32 -0.66 -9.84
C THR A 83 -7.44 0.42 -8.78
N PHE A 84 -6.34 0.82 -8.15
CA PHE A 84 -6.29 1.92 -7.18
C PHE A 84 -6.80 3.23 -7.75
N GLN A 85 -6.39 3.55 -8.98
CA GLN A 85 -6.83 4.74 -9.70
C GLN A 85 -8.34 4.73 -10.00
N VAL A 86 -8.94 3.55 -10.24
CA VAL A 86 -10.41 3.43 -10.37
C VAL A 86 -11.10 3.79 -9.05
N VAL A 87 -10.60 3.30 -7.91
CA VAL A 87 -11.12 3.65 -6.59
C VAL A 87 -11.03 5.16 -6.37
N LEU A 88 -9.84 5.76 -6.53
CA LEU A 88 -9.65 7.20 -6.36
C LEU A 88 -10.56 8.04 -7.26
N LYS A 89 -10.72 7.65 -8.53
CA LYS A 89 -11.59 8.32 -9.49
C LYS A 89 -13.04 8.36 -9.02
N LYS A 90 -13.55 7.22 -8.51
CA LYS A 90 -14.95 7.13 -8.05
C LYS A 90 -15.24 8.04 -6.87
N TYR A 91 -14.25 8.24 -6.00
CA TYR A 91 -14.34 9.14 -4.83
C TYR A 91 -13.90 10.58 -5.13
N GLY A 92 -13.80 10.95 -6.41
CA GLY A 92 -13.64 12.35 -6.81
C GLY A 92 -12.24 12.93 -6.59
N VAL A 93 -11.22 12.10 -6.38
CA VAL A 93 -9.83 12.57 -6.24
C VAL A 93 -9.35 13.17 -7.56
N SER A 94 -8.92 14.43 -7.52
CA SER A 94 -8.29 15.12 -8.66
C SER A 94 -6.95 14.48 -9.00
N ASP A 95 -6.57 14.48 -10.28
CA ASP A 95 -5.32 13.87 -10.76
C ASP A 95 -5.16 12.41 -10.30
N TYR A 96 -6.26 11.68 -10.16
CA TYR A 96 -6.26 10.30 -9.64
C TYR A 96 -5.24 9.41 -10.38
N ASP A 97 -5.04 9.62 -11.68
CA ASP A 97 -4.14 8.86 -12.55
C ASP A 97 -2.64 9.14 -12.30
N ARG A 98 -2.33 10.13 -11.46
CA ARG A 98 -0.98 10.48 -10.99
C ARG A 98 -0.61 9.75 -9.70
N TYR A 99 -1.57 9.15 -9.00
CA TYR A 99 -1.30 8.32 -7.83
C TYR A 99 -0.99 6.88 -8.24
N ILE A 100 0.10 6.34 -7.72
CA ILE A 100 0.65 5.04 -8.11
C ILE A 100 0.88 4.21 -6.85
N LEU A 101 0.43 2.96 -6.86
CA LEU A 101 0.88 1.95 -5.90
C LEU A 101 2.19 1.35 -6.39
N THR A 102 3.24 1.58 -5.62
CA THR A 102 4.60 1.16 -5.95
C THR A 102 5.06 0.05 -5.03
N SER A 103 6.04 -0.73 -5.48
CA SER A 103 6.73 -1.69 -4.62
C SER A 103 8.20 -1.82 -4.96
N ILE A 104 9.03 -2.10 -3.95
CA ILE A 104 10.38 -2.63 -4.11
C ILE A 104 10.38 -4.09 -3.64
N ASP A 105 10.60 -5.00 -4.59
CA ASP A 105 10.44 -6.45 -4.43
C ASP A 105 11.76 -7.21 -4.22
N THR A 106 12.86 -6.48 -4.00
CA THR A 106 14.23 -7.02 -3.83
C THR A 106 14.42 -7.90 -2.59
N ALA A 107 13.49 -7.86 -1.63
CA ALA A 107 13.52 -8.68 -0.41
C ALA A 107 12.47 -9.82 -0.41
N ASN A 108 11.90 -10.14 -1.58
CA ASN A 108 10.89 -11.21 -1.69
C ASN A 108 11.40 -12.57 -1.21
N ASP A 109 12.67 -12.89 -1.47
CA ASP A 109 13.30 -14.14 -1.00
C ASP A 109 13.45 -14.19 0.53
N ALA A 110 13.55 -13.02 1.17
CA ALA A 110 13.52 -12.87 2.61
C ALA A 110 12.09 -12.80 3.18
N GLY A 111 11.07 -12.84 2.32
CA GLY A 111 9.66 -12.82 2.71
C GLY A 111 9.06 -11.43 2.91
N TYR A 112 9.68 -10.36 2.43
CA TYR A 112 9.22 -8.99 2.63
C TYR A 112 9.10 -8.19 1.32
N THR A 113 8.20 -7.21 1.32
CA THR A 113 8.05 -6.23 0.24
C THR A 113 7.86 -4.84 0.82
N LEU A 114 8.48 -3.83 0.21
CA LEU A 114 8.32 -2.42 0.58
C LEU A 114 7.30 -1.78 -0.37
N PHE A 115 6.19 -1.31 0.18
CA PHE A 115 5.14 -0.62 -0.57
C PHE A 115 5.17 0.88 -0.30
N ALA A 116 4.77 1.67 -1.30
CA ALA A 116 4.47 3.08 -1.12
C ALA A 116 3.36 3.55 -2.06
N VAL A 117 2.60 4.53 -1.58
CA VAL A 117 1.66 5.32 -2.37
C VAL A 117 2.39 6.58 -2.81
N ALA A 118 2.63 6.71 -4.11
CA ALA A 118 3.38 7.84 -4.68
C ALA A 118 2.48 8.69 -5.57
N TYR A 119 2.53 10.02 -5.43
CA TYR A 119 2.05 10.95 -6.42
C TYR A 119 3.18 11.28 -7.39
N ARG A 120 2.96 11.04 -8.69
CA ARG A 120 3.92 11.33 -9.77
C ARG A 120 3.24 12.10 -10.90
N PRO A 121 3.64 13.36 -11.18
CA PRO A 121 2.97 14.22 -12.16
C PRO A 121 3.37 13.95 -13.63
N VAL A 122 4.08 12.85 -13.93
CA VAL A 122 4.64 12.57 -15.26
C VAL A 122 4.42 11.12 -15.69
N ASP A 123 4.30 10.89 -17.01
CA ASP A 123 4.03 9.58 -17.61
C ASP A 123 5.28 8.83 -18.09
N SER A 124 6.43 9.51 -18.02
CA SER A 124 7.76 8.98 -18.32
C SER A 124 8.76 9.60 -17.36
N ILE A 125 9.73 8.81 -16.92
CA ILE A 125 10.76 9.23 -15.99
C ILE A 125 12.13 8.93 -16.57
N ARG A 126 13.08 9.83 -16.35
CA ARG A 126 14.50 9.61 -16.62
C ARG A 126 15.23 9.72 -15.29
N VAL A 127 15.77 8.63 -14.79
CA VAL A 127 16.25 8.49 -13.40
C VAL A 127 17.60 7.79 -13.37
N VAL A 128 18.37 8.04 -12.32
CA VAL A 128 19.52 7.21 -11.98
C VAL A 128 19.00 5.85 -11.49
N ASP A 129 19.57 4.76 -11.98
CA ASP A 129 19.21 3.41 -11.55
C ASP A 129 19.52 3.24 -10.05
N LYS A 130 18.50 2.84 -9.27
CA LYS A 130 18.59 2.66 -7.82
C LYS A 130 19.65 1.66 -7.39
N TYR A 131 19.93 0.68 -8.23
CA TYR A 131 20.81 -0.44 -7.94
C TYR A 131 22.17 -0.30 -8.66
N ASP A 132 22.32 0.69 -9.54
CA ASP A 132 23.54 1.00 -10.26
C ASP A 132 23.63 2.50 -10.56
N ALA A 133 24.24 3.25 -9.65
CA ALA A 133 24.34 4.70 -9.73
C ALA A 133 25.09 5.23 -10.99
N SER A 134 25.77 4.35 -11.75
CA SER A 134 26.45 4.73 -12.99
C SER A 134 25.50 4.81 -14.20
N LYS A 135 24.28 4.29 -14.08
CA LYS A 135 23.32 4.18 -15.18
C LYS A 135 22.18 5.18 -15.04
N ILE A 136 21.89 5.87 -16.14
CA ILE A 136 20.64 6.63 -16.31
C ILE A 136 19.70 5.80 -17.17
N ARG A 137 18.46 5.64 -16.72
CA ARG A 137 17.43 4.89 -17.43
C ARG A 137 16.20 5.74 -17.67
N GLU A 138 15.46 5.38 -18.72
CA GLU A 138 14.15 5.94 -19.01
C GLU A 138 13.09 4.85 -18.84
N PHE A 139 12.00 5.19 -18.14
CA PHE A 139 10.87 4.30 -17.94
C PHE A 139 9.56 5.02 -18.25
N LYS A 140 8.58 4.28 -18.78
CA LYS A 140 7.22 4.73 -19.10
C LYS A 140 6.21 3.83 -18.40
N LYS A 141 4.93 4.21 -18.38
CA LYS A 141 3.81 3.40 -17.81
C LYS A 141 3.72 1.94 -18.31
N GLY A 142 4.40 1.58 -19.39
CA GLY A 142 4.53 0.20 -19.87
C GLY A 142 5.55 -0.65 -19.10
N ASP A 143 6.55 -0.01 -18.50
CA ASP A 143 7.71 -0.66 -17.92
C ASP A 143 7.46 -1.06 -16.46
N ARG A 144 7.94 -2.25 -16.06
CA ARG A 144 7.83 -2.72 -14.67
C ARG A 144 8.44 -1.71 -13.69
N LEU A 145 9.64 -1.23 -14.01
CA LEU A 145 10.43 -0.32 -13.16
C LEU A 145 9.85 1.09 -13.09
N PHE A 146 8.87 1.44 -13.93
CA PHE A 146 8.09 2.65 -13.71
C PHE A 146 7.31 2.59 -12.40
N TYR A 147 6.96 1.41 -11.89
CA TYR A 147 6.20 1.24 -10.65
C TYR A 147 7.08 1.06 -9.41
N GLU A 148 8.34 1.48 -9.49
CA GLU A 148 9.17 1.79 -8.32
C GLU A 148 9.10 3.30 -8.04
N PRO A 149 9.20 3.73 -6.77
CA PRO A 149 9.17 5.15 -6.43
C PRO A 149 10.55 5.79 -6.66
N PHE A 150 10.66 7.06 -7.03
CA PHE A 150 11.93 7.74 -7.27
C PHE A 150 11.88 9.15 -6.67
N GLN A 151 12.79 9.46 -5.75
CA GLN A 151 12.80 10.77 -5.10
C GLN A 151 13.10 11.90 -6.08
N LYS A 152 14.03 11.66 -7.01
CA LYS A 152 14.53 12.66 -7.96
C LYS A 152 14.69 12.06 -9.34
N ASP A 153 14.56 12.92 -10.34
CA ASP A 153 14.96 12.61 -11.71
C ASP A 153 16.48 12.70 -11.91
N ALA A 154 16.95 12.36 -13.12
CA ALA A 154 18.37 12.41 -13.48
C ALA A 154 18.96 13.83 -13.49
N ALA A 155 18.12 14.87 -13.46
CA ALA A 155 18.55 16.26 -13.32
C ALA A 155 18.54 16.74 -11.85
N GLY A 156 18.22 15.85 -10.91
CA GLY A 156 18.16 16.15 -9.47
C GLY A 156 16.88 16.86 -9.02
N ARG A 157 15.87 16.98 -9.89
CA ARG A 157 14.58 17.61 -9.56
C ARG A 157 13.70 16.61 -8.80
N PRO A 158 12.91 17.04 -7.80
CA PRO A 158 11.94 16.17 -7.14
C PRO A 158 10.99 15.51 -8.15
N LEU A 159 10.73 14.23 -7.98
CA LEU A 159 9.90 13.44 -8.90
C LEU A 159 8.65 12.90 -8.20
N ASP A 160 8.83 12.02 -7.22
CA ASP A 160 7.70 11.47 -6.46
C ASP A 160 7.51 12.18 -5.12
N ARG A 161 6.24 12.36 -4.77
CA ARG A 161 5.83 12.68 -3.40
C ARG A 161 5.16 11.45 -2.79
N ILE A 162 5.67 11.00 -1.65
CA ILE A 162 5.12 9.83 -0.96
C ILE A 162 4.01 10.25 -0.02
N VAL A 163 2.88 9.57 -0.13
CA VAL A 163 1.67 9.81 0.68
C VAL A 163 1.64 8.87 1.87
N ASP A 164 1.95 7.59 1.64
CA ASP A 164 1.98 6.54 2.66
C ASP A 164 2.91 5.41 2.25
N TRP A 165 3.40 4.63 3.21
CA TRP A 165 4.34 3.54 2.95
C TRP A 165 4.38 2.48 4.06
N ALA A 166 4.80 1.27 3.71
CA ALA A 166 5.09 0.22 4.67
C ALA A 166 5.99 -0.87 4.08
N GLY A 167 6.97 -1.31 4.86
CA GLY A 167 7.56 -2.63 4.70
C GLY A 167 6.67 -3.66 5.39
N MET A 168 6.29 -4.74 4.71
CA MET A 168 5.43 -5.78 5.30
C MET A 168 5.77 -7.18 4.81
N PRO A 169 5.35 -8.24 5.54
CA PRO A 169 5.45 -9.61 5.07
C PRO A 169 4.75 -9.80 3.71
N ARG A 170 5.40 -10.52 2.81
CA ARG A 170 4.89 -10.76 1.46
C ARG A 170 3.57 -11.55 1.47
N GLU A 171 3.36 -12.42 2.45
CA GLU A 171 2.13 -13.21 2.57
C GLU A 171 0.89 -12.33 2.72
N THR A 172 1.03 -11.12 3.28
CA THR A 172 -0.08 -10.22 3.58
C THR A 172 -0.80 -9.72 2.33
N ILE A 173 -0.15 -9.70 1.17
CA ILE A 173 -0.70 -9.18 -0.09
C ILE A 173 -0.91 -10.28 -1.16
N LYS A 174 -0.90 -11.56 -0.74
CA LYS A 174 -1.17 -12.70 -1.64
C LYS A 174 -2.66 -13.00 -1.86
N THR A 175 -3.52 -12.59 -0.94
CA THR A 175 -4.97 -12.83 -0.99
C THR A 175 -5.70 -11.59 -1.51
N GLN A 176 -6.91 -11.79 -2.05
CA GLN A 176 -7.72 -10.67 -2.51
C GLN A 176 -8.11 -9.74 -1.36
N LYS A 177 -8.40 -10.29 -0.17
CA LYS A 177 -8.58 -9.53 1.08
C LYS A 177 -7.43 -8.57 1.36
N GLY A 178 -6.19 -9.08 1.38
CA GLY A 178 -5.02 -8.27 1.67
C GLY A 178 -4.82 -7.17 0.63
N GLN A 179 -5.04 -7.48 -0.64
CA GLN A 179 -4.96 -6.53 -1.74
C GLN A 179 -6.06 -5.45 -1.67
N SER A 180 -7.28 -5.83 -1.33
CA SER A 180 -8.42 -4.91 -1.15
C SER A 180 -8.18 -3.97 0.03
N MET A 181 -7.63 -4.49 1.13
CA MET A 181 -7.23 -3.68 2.27
C MET A 181 -6.11 -2.70 1.92
N LEU A 182 -5.13 -3.11 1.12
CA LEU A 182 -4.08 -2.23 0.63
C LEU A 182 -4.67 -1.05 -0.16
N LEU A 183 -5.58 -1.34 -1.09
CA LEU A 183 -6.27 -0.33 -1.88
C LEU A 183 -7.07 0.64 -0.99
N THR A 184 -7.84 0.09 -0.04
CA THR A 184 -8.69 0.86 0.88
C THR A 184 -7.86 1.81 1.74
N LEU A 185 -6.82 1.30 2.40
CA LEU A 185 -5.96 2.10 3.29
C LEU A 185 -5.16 3.14 2.50
N ALA A 186 -4.63 2.78 1.34
CA ALA A 186 -3.93 3.71 0.45
C ALA A 186 -4.84 4.85 -0.04
N ALA A 187 -6.11 4.55 -0.33
CA ALA A 187 -7.04 5.55 -0.85
C ALA A 187 -7.46 6.55 0.24
N ASN A 188 -7.70 6.07 1.46
CA ASN A 188 -7.91 6.96 2.61
C ASN A 188 -6.69 7.84 2.87
N ALA A 189 -5.46 7.30 2.81
CA ALA A 189 -4.25 8.09 2.99
C ALA A 189 -4.11 9.23 1.96
N VAL A 190 -4.55 9.01 0.71
CA VAL A 190 -4.61 10.04 -0.34
C VAL A 190 -5.65 11.11 -0.01
N ILE A 191 -6.87 10.72 0.37
CA ILE A 191 -7.95 11.66 0.70
C ILE A 191 -7.59 12.52 1.91
N GLU A 192 -6.96 11.92 2.92
CA GLU A 192 -6.49 12.60 4.12
C GLU A 192 -5.21 13.42 3.90
N ASN A 193 -4.65 13.40 2.69
CA ASN A 193 -3.43 14.10 2.31
C ASN A 193 -2.26 13.84 3.26
N ARG A 194 -2.04 12.56 3.60
CA ARG A 194 -0.92 12.14 4.45
C ARG A 194 0.43 12.40 3.78
N SER A 195 1.48 12.39 4.62
CA SER A 195 2.86 12.48 4.17
C SER A 195 3.66 11.27 4.62
N GLY A 196 4.37 10.65 3.68
CA GLY A 196 5.27 9.52 3.92
C GLY A 196 6.72 9.95 4.06
N ASP A 197 7.02 10.97 4.87
CA ASP A 197 8.33 11.67 4.90
C ASP A 197 9.51 10.74 5.19
N GLU A 198 9.29 9.69 5.97
CA GLU A 198 10.31 8.69 6.34
C GLU A 198 10.63 7.69 5.23
N TYR A 199 9.84 7.65 4.15
CA TYR A 199 9.96 6.64 3.10
C TYR A 199 11.34 6.60 2.47
N TRP A 200 11.90 7.77 2.13
CA TRP A 200 13.17 7.83 1.42
C TRP A 200 14.34 7.30 2.24
N GLU A 201 14.25 7.41 3.57
CA GLU A 201 15.25 6.83 4.46
C GLU A 201 15.04 5.31 4.60
N ALA A 202 13.78 4.87 4.72
CA ALA A 202 13.44 3.45 4.70
C ALA A 202 13.88 2.77 3.38
N GLU A 203 13.74 3.44 2.24
CA GLU A 203 14.20 2.93 0.94
C GLU A 203 15.71 2.69 0.92
N LYS A 204 16.52 3.64 1.42
CA LYS A 204 17.98 3.46 1.49
C LYS A 204 18.36 2.26 2.35
N GLN A 205 17.76 2.13 3.53
CA GLN A 205 17.95 1.00 4.42
C GLN A 205 17.51 -0.31 3.74
N TRP A 206 16.41 -0.29 2.98
CA TRP A 206 15.91 -1.44 2.25
C TRP A 206 16.89 -1.92 1.17
N ILE A 207 17.43 -0.98 0.38
CA ILE A 207 18.48 -1.26 -0.63
C ILE A 207 19.76 -1.77 0.04
N ALA A 208 20.09 -1.26 1.24
CA ALA A 208 21.19 -1.74 2.08
C ALA A 208 20.92 -3.10 2.75
N ARG A 209 19.79 -3.77 2.43
CA ARG A 209 19.38 -5.08 2.95
C ARG A 209 18.99 -5.09 4.43
N GLU A 210 18.61 -3.95 4.99
CA GLU A 210 18.11 -3.82 6.37
C GLU A 210 16.59 -4.06 6.47
N PHE A 211 15.99 -4.76 5.49
CA PHE A 211 14.55 -4.97 5.34
C PHE A 211 13.86 -5.50 6.62
N ARG A 212 14.49 -6.43 7.35
CA ARG A 212 13.89 -7.00 8.56
C ARG A 212 13.71 -5.94 9.64
N ASN A 213 14.72 -5.11 9.87
CA ASN A 213 14.68 -4.06 10.90
C ASN A 213 13.60 -3.03 10.59
N ILE A 214 13.46 -2.63 9.32
CA ILE A 214 12.41 -1.71 8.87
C ILE A 214 11.03 -2.28 9.18
N VAL A 215 10.79 -3.53 8.78
CA VAL A 215 9.49 -4.20 8.95
C VAL A 215 9.19 -4.38 10.44
N GLU A 216 10.10 -4.97 11.21
CA GLU A 216 9.88 -5.26 12.64
C GLU A 216 9.70 -3.99 13.46
N THR A 217 10.49 -2.94 13.19
CA THR A 217 10.36 -1.66 13.89
C THR A 217 9.02 -1.00 13.59
N LYS A 218 8.63 -0.92 12.31
CA LYS A 218 7.36 -0.31 11.91
C LYS A 218 6.17 -1.09 12.48
N MET A 219 6.22 -2.43 12.41
CA MET A 219 5.20 -3.28 13.01
C MET A 219 5.11 -3.07 14.53
N ALA A 220 6.22 -3.08 15.25
CA ALA A 220 6.20 -2.85 16.70
C ALA A 220 5.63 -1.47 17.08
N GLN A 221 5.90 -0.43 16.28
CA GLN A 221 5.30 0.89 16.47
C GLN A 221 3.79 0.88 16.25
N VAL A 222 3.33 0.26 15.16
CA VAL A 222 1.89 0.15 14.83
C VAL A 222 1.17 -0.69 15.89
N GLY A 223 1.70 -1.85 16.28
CA GLY A 223 1.13 -2.69 17.34
C GLY A 223 0.90 -1.94 18.65
N LYS A 224 1.87 -1.14 19.09
CA LYS A 224 1.72 -0.28 20.28
C LYS A 224 0.55 0.70 20.15
N LYS A 225 0.36 1.31 18.98
CA LYS A 225 -0.75 2.25 18.73
C LYS A 225 -2.10 1.54 18.64
N LEU A 226 -2.12 0.32 18.13
CA LEU A 226 -3.28 -0.57 18.15
C LEU A 226 -3.55 -1.20 19.53
N LYS A 227 -2.65 -1.02 20.50
CA LYS A 227 -2.71 -1.58 21.85
C LYS A 227 -2.79 -3.13 21.84
N ILE A 228 -1.92 -3.76 21.05
CA ILE A 228 -1.78 -5.22 20.89
C ILE A 228 -0.35 -5.67 21.13
#